data_AF-A0A844P0G7-F1
#
_entry.id   AF-A0A844P0G7-F1
#
_cell.length_a   1.000
_cell.length_b   1.000
_cell.length_c   1.000
_cell.angle_alpha   90.00
_cell.angle_beta   90.00
_cell.angle_gamma   90.00
#
_symmetry.space_group_name_H-M   'P 1'
#
loop_
_entity.id
_entity.type
_entity.pdbx_description
1 polymer ?
#
loop_
_entity_poly.entity_id
_entity_poly.type
_entity_poly.pdbx_seq_one_letter_code
_entity_poly.pdbx_strand_id
1 'polypeptide(L)'
;MKKLMCILLCMTSWYAYSEEEKISDKTWYEYTQVLLPEIKPTQLDTKLKLLELVSLRQWQVKNQTLDSFEMTLKKCNVKISFNNEDITISHDGFKTKNHGGGYSKAPICSKNWLSNIDKDINAALRILSLQQETINLDKASHKNQ
;
A
#
# COMPACT_ATOMS: atom_id res chain seq x y z
N MET A 1 33.07 -49.01 6.58
CA MET A 1 33.38 -47.82 7.40
C MET A 1 32.48 -46.68 6.97
N LYS A 2 31.69 -46.15 7.90
CA LYS A 2 30.90 -44.91 7.75
C LYS A 2 31.83 -43.72 7.54
N LYS A 3 31.42 -42.75 6.72
CA LYS A 3 31.46 -41.31 7.05
C LYS A 3 30.61 -40.53 6.05
N LEU A 4 29.42 -40.16 6.54
CA LEU A 4 28.69 -38.96 6.13
C LEU A 4 29.61 -37.75 6.30
N MET A 5 29.61 -36.84 5.32
CA MET A 5 29.90 -35.40 5.46
C MET A 5 29.55 -34.75 4.11
N CYS A 6 28.95 -33.57 4.00
CA CYS A 6 28.15 -32.74 4.89
C CYS A 6 27.42 -31.81 3.92
N ILE A 7 26.08 -31.87 3.89
CA ILE A 7 25.27 -30.87 3.17
C ILE A 7 25.38 -29.57 3.97
N LEU A 8 26.04 -28.56 3.40
CA LEU A 8 26.00 -27.20 3.92
C LEU A 8 25.45 -26.28 2.84
N LEU A 9 24.15 -26.05 3.01
CA LEU A 9 23.31 -25.05 2.39
C LEU A 9 24.04 -23.70 2.28
N CYS A 10 24.51 -23.37 1.09
CA CYS A 10 24.75 -21.97 0.72
C CYS A 10 23.40 -21.36 0.30
N MET A 11 22.51 -21.18 1.27
CA MET A 11 21.43 -20.19 1.19
C MET A 11 22.12 -18.82 1.25
N THR A 12 22.67 -18.38 0.12
CA THR A 12 23.02 -16.97 -0.03
C THR A 12 21.71 -16.23 -0.12
N SER A 13 21.23 -15.78 1.03
CA SER A 13 20.22 -14.76 1.11
C SER A 13 20.68 -13.61 0.21
N TRP A 14 19.97 -13.38 -0.89
CA TRP A 14 19.95 -12.08 -1.55
C TRP A 14 19.51 -11.07 -0.49
N TYR A 15 20.46 -10.51 0.25
CA TYR A 15 20.29 -9.18 0.78
C TYR A 15 20.20 -8.28 -0.45
N ALA A 16 18.97 -8.03 -0.87
CA ALA A 16 18.67 -6.93 -1.75
C ALA A 16 19.25 -5.68 -1.07
N TYR A 17 20.35 -5.20 -1.63
CA TYR A 17 20.93 -3.90 -1.35
C TYR A 17 19.80 -2.89 -1.52
N SER A 18 19.18 -2.46 -0.41
CA SER A 18 18.39 -1.24 -0.43
C SER A 18 19.42 -0.13 -0.57
N GLU A 19 19.57 0.40 -1.78
CA GLU A 19 20.07 1.75 -1.95
C GLU A 19 19.31 2.61 -0.92
N GLU A 20 20.04 3.07 0.10
CA GLU A 20 19.59 4.17 0.95
C GLU A 20 19.42 5.35 -0.01
N GLU A 21 18.22 5.45 -0.55
CA GLU A 21 17.75 6.57 -1.33
C GLU A 21 17.89 7.77 -0.39
N LYS A 22 18.96 8.56 -0.60
CA LYS A 22 19.15 9.86 0.05
C LYS A 22 17.80 10.54 0.07
N ILE A 23 17.34 10.93 1.25
CA ILE A 23 16.11 11.67 1.48
C ILE A 23 16.25 12.99 0.70
N SER A 24 15.97 12.97 -0.59
CA SER A 24 15.62 14.19 -1.30
C SER A 24 14.22 14.50 -0.81
N ASP A 25 13.99 15.69 -0.28
CA ASP A 25 12.66 16.12 0.11
C ASP A 25 11.67 15.86 -1.04
N LYS A 26 10.89 14.78 -0.90
CA LYS A 26 9.90 14.39 -1.91
C LYS A 26 8.77 15.39 -1.80
N THR A 27 8.59 16.22 -2.82
CA THR A 27 7.39 17.05 -2.92
C THR A 27 6.22 16.14 -3.28
N TRP A 28 5.24 16.04 -2.38
CA TRP A 28 4.04 15.24 -2.56
C TRP A 28 2.95 16.05 -3.26
N TYR A 29 2.41 15.51 -4.36
CA TYR A 29 1.29 16.06 -5.09
C TYR A 29 0.06 15.20 -4.85
N GLU A 30 -1.04 15.83 -4.44
CA GLU A 30 -2.31 15.14 -4.27
C GLU A 30 -2.83 14.64 -5.62
N TYR A 31 -3.27 13.39 -5.67
CA TYR A 31 -3.95 12.80 -6.82
C TYR A 31 -5.46 12.80 -6.65
N THR A 32 -5.94 12.27 -5.52
CA THR A 32 -7.38 12.21 -5.19
C THR A 32 -7.57 12.03 -3.68
N GLN A 33 -8.79 12.33 -3.24
CA GLN A 33 -9.31 12.04 -1.91
C GLN A 33 -10.44 11.02 -2.03
N VAL A 34 -10.48 10.04 -1.13
CA VAL A 34 -11.52 9.02 -1.06
C VAL A 34 -12.26 9.21 0.26
N LEU A 35 -13.53 9.59 0.18
CA LEU A 35 -14.36 9.80 1.37
C LEU A 35 -14.61 8.47 2.10
N LEU A 36 -14.54 8.51 3.43
CA LEU A 36 -14.93 7.37 4.26
C LEU A 36 -16.46 7.20 4.25
N PRO A 37 -16.97 5.96 4.24
CA PRO A 37 -18.40 5.69 4.28
C PRO A 37 -19.03 6.14 5.62
N GLU A 38 -20.35 6.32 5.62
CA GLU A 38 -21.10 6.73 6.82
C GLU A 38 -20.93 5.74 7.98
N ILE A 39 -21.00 4.44 7.69
CA ILE A 39 -20.63 3.37 8.63
C ILE A 39 -19.11 3.25 8.60
N LYS A 40 -18.44 4.05 9.45
CA LYS A 40 -16.99 4.16 9.47
C LYS A 40 -16.34 2.92 10.11
N PRO A 41 -15.54 2.12 9.36
CA PRO A 41 -14.59 1.23 9.99
C PRO A 41 -13.54 2.03 10.75
N THR A 42 -12.80 1.38 11.66
CA THR A 42 -11.73 2.08 12.37
C THR A 42 -10.59 2.47 11.41
N GLN A 43 -9.87 3.54 11.71
CA GLN A 43 -8.70 3.96 10.94
C GLN A 43 -7.64 2.84 10.90
N LEU A 44 -7.48 2.10 12.01
CA LEU A 44 -6.55 0.99 12.09
C LEU A 44 -6.96 -0.17 11.17
N ASP A 45 -8.23 -0.58 11.20
CA ASP A 45 -8.73 -1.67 10.32
C ASP A 45 -8.59 -1.29 8.85
N THR A 46 -8.92 -0.03 8.54
CA THR A 46 -8.77 0.53 7.20
C THR A 46 -7.31 0.47 6.76
N LYS A 47 -6.39 0.96 7.59
CA LYS A 47 -4.96 0.93 7.29
C LYS A 47 -4.44 -0.50 7.11
N LEU A 48 -4.79 -1.42 8.00
CA LEU A 48 -4.38 -2.83 7.92
C LEU A 48 -4.90 -3.47 6.63
N LYS A 49 -6.16 -3.21 6.25
CA LYS A 49 -6.73 -3.75 5.02
C LYS A 49 -6.05 -3.20 3.77
N LEU A 50 -5.71 -1.92 3.76
CA LEU A 50 -4.96 -1.33 2.65
C LEU A 50 -3.54 -1.88 2.58
N LEU A 51 -2.86 -2.07 3.72
CA LEU A 51 -1.53 -2.69 3.76
C LEU A 51 -1.54 -4.13 3.20
N GLU A 52 -2.59 -4.90 3.49
CA GLU A 52 -2.80 -6.22 2.90
C GLU A 52 -2.92 -6.13 1.37
N LEU A 53 -3.79 -5.25 0.85
CA LEU A 53 -4.03 -5.09 -0.59
C LEU A 53 -2.80 -4.64 -1.36
N VAL A 54 -2.06 -3.65 -0.84
CA VAL A 54 -0.86 -3.15 -1.52
C VAL A 54 0.26 -4.18 -1.51
N SER A 55 0.35 -5.01 -0.46
CA SER A 55 1.31 -6.13 -0.38
C SER A 55 1.03 -7.20 -1.44
N LEU A 56 -0.24 -7.54 -1.67
CA LEU A 56 -0.65 -8.46 -2.75
C LEU A 56 -0.25 -7.95 -4.15
N ARG A 57 -0.19 -6.63 -4.32
CA ARG A 57 0.22 -5.96 -5.56
C ARG A 57 1.71 -5.63 -5.63
N GLN A 58 2.52 -6.21 -4.77
CA GLN A 58 3.99 -6.08 -4.75
C GLN A 58 4.50 -4.66 -4.48
N TRP A 59 3.67 -3.79 -3.90
CA TRP A 59 4.15 -2.49 -3.43
C TRP A 59 5.04 -2.70 -2.20
N GLN A 60 6.20 -2.06 -2.22
CA GLN A 60 7.08 -2.05 -1.06
C GLN A 60 6.64 -0.95 -0.11
N VAL A 61 6.03 -1.31 1.02
CA VAL A 61 5.64 -0.36 2.05
C VAL A 61 6.89 0.21 2.74
N LYS A 62 6.93 1.52 2.90
CA LYS A 62 8.00 2.30 3.56
C LYS A 62 7.36 3.31 4.52
N ASN A 63 8.17 3.86 5.42
CA ASN A 63 7.85 5.04 6.25
C ASN A 63 6.39 5.08 6.74
N GLN A 64 6.08 4.28 7.76
CA GLN A 64 4.73 4.20 8.33
C GLN A 64 4.61 5.09 9.56
N THR A 65 3.59 5.95 9.57
CA THR A 65 3.12 6.67 10.76
C THR A 65 1.74 6.15 11.17
N LEU A 66 1.15 6.64 12.26
CA LEU A 66 -0.22 6.24 12.63
C LEU A 66 -1.23 6.55 11.50
N ASP A 67 -1.07 7.71 10.89
CA ASP A 67 -1.98 8.37 9.96
C ASP A 67 -1.50 8.35 8.50
N SER A 68 -0.40 7.66 8.19
CA SER A 68 0.05 7.50 6.81
C SER A 68 0.97 6.30 6.60
N PHE A 69 1.12 5.91 5.34
CA PHE A 69 2.24 5.09 4.91
C PHE A 69 2.68 5.51 3.52
N GLU A 70 3.96 5.29 3.24
CA GLU A 70 4.50 5.43 1.90
C GLU A 70 4.64 4.05 1.26
N MET A 71 4.60 3.99 -0.06
CA MET A 71 4.85 2.77 -0.79
C MET A 71 5.53 3.03 -2.11
N THR A 72 6.41 2.11 -2.51
CA THR A 72 7.18 2.21 -3.74
C THR A 72 6.93 1.00 -4.65
N LEU A 73 6.67 1.25 -5.93
CA LEU A 73 6.70 0.23 -6.98
C LEU A 73 7.47 0.75 -8.19
N LYS A 74 8.58 0.10 -8.57
CA LYS A 74 9.37 0.41 -9.77
C LYS A 74 9.66 1.91 -9.97
N LYS A 75 10.12 2.58 -8.91
CA LYS A 75 10.44 4.04 -8.83
C LYS A 75 9.23 4.97 -8.75
N CYS A 76 8.04 4.44 -8.44
CA CYS A 76 6.87 5.24 -8.15
C CYS A 76 6.58 5.25 -6.69
N ASN A 77 6.64 6.43 -6.09
CA ASN A 77 6.35 6.61 -4.70
C ASN A 77 4.93 7.16 -4.56
N VAL A 78 4.14 6.49 -3.75
CA VAL A 78 2.79 6.89 -3.37
C VAL A 78 2.76 7.04 -1.87
N LYS A 79 2.11 8.09 -1.39
CA LYS A 79 1.79 8.29 0.01
C LYS A 79 0.28 8.16 0.18
N ILE A 80 -0.12 7.31 1.12
CA ILE A 80 -1.51 7.18 1.56
C ILE A 80 -1.59 7.83 2.93
N SER A 81 -2.44 8.84 3.05
CA SER A 81 -2.70 9.55 4.29
C SER A 81 -4.14 9.35 4.71
N PHE A 82 -4.36 9.23 6.01
CA PHE A 82 -5.65 8.96 6.63
C PHE A 82 -6.03 10.11 7.54
N ASN A 83 -7.28 10.56 7.46
CA ASN A 83 -7.89 11.39 8.50
C ASN A 83 -9.26 10.79 8.90
N ASN A 84 -10.06 11.54 9.65
CA ASN A 84 -11.37 11.05 10.15
C ASN A 84 -12.50 11.06 9.10
N GLU A 85 -12.25 11.63 7.93
CA GLU A 85 -13.24 11.93 6.89
C GLU A 85 -12.88 11.32 5.53
N ASP A 86 -11.59 11.25 5.21
CA ASP A 86 -11.08 10.81 3.92
C ASP A 86 -9.74 10.05 4.03
N ILE A 87 -9.40 9.43 2.91
CA ILE A 87 -8.09 8.88 2.61
C ILE A 87 -7.54 9.65 1.41
N THR A 88 -6.41 10.30 1.60
CA THR A 88 -5.73 11.08 0.56
C THR A 88 -4.65 10.23 -0.10
N ILE A 89 -4.66 10.17 -1.44
CA ILE A 89 -3.63 9.54 -2.26
C ILE A 89 -2.74 10.63 -2.85
N SER A 90 -1.44 10.58 -2.54
CA SER A 90 -0.43 11.52 -3.06
C SER A 90 0.71 10.79 -3.76
N HIS A 91 1.43 11.48 -4.65
CA HIS A 91 2.58 10.92 -5.37
C HIS A 91 3.71 11.95 -5.52
N ASP A 92 4.95 11.50 -5.73
CA ASP A 92 6.14 12.37 -5.79
C ASP A 92 6.43 12.98 -7.18
N GLY A 93 5.38 13.16 -7.98
CA GLY A 93 5.41 13.74 -9.33
C GLY A 93 5.70 12.72 -10.45
N PHE A 94 4.99 12.85 -11.58
CA PHE A 94 5.23 12.04 -12.78
C PHE A 94 6.44 12.60 -13.55
N LYS A 95 7.68 12.37 -13.11
CA LYS A 95 8.84 12.83 -13.89
C LYS A 95 8.99 12.01 -15.18
N THR A 96 8.38 12.47 -16.27
CA THR A 96 8.71 12.00 -17.63
C THR A 96 10.06 12.60 -18.03
N LYS A 97 11.17 11.91 -17.75
CA LYS A 97 12.42 12.21 -18.46
C LYS A 97 12.27 11.69 -19.89
N ASN A 98 11.85 12.57 -20.79
CA ASN A 98 11.85 12.34 -22.23
C ASN A 98 13.28 12.40 -22.76
N HIS A 99 14.14 11.42 -22.47
CA HIS A 99 15.39 11.26 -23.22
C HIS A 99 15.58 9.80 -23.66
N GLY A 100 15.95 9.65 -24.93
CA GLY A 100 15.91 8.43 -25.70
C GLY A 100 17.01 7.41 -25.37
N GLY A 101 16.97 6.30 -26.11
CA GLY A 101 17.91 5.19 -26.01
C GLY A 101 17.27 3.97 -25.34
N GLY A 102 17.03 2.92 -26.13
CA GLY A 102 16.31 1.72 -25.70
C GLY A 102 17.10 0.86 -24.73
N TYR A 103 16.51 0.60 -23.57
CA TYR A 103 16.61 -0.62 -22.77
C TYR A 103 15.31 -0.72 -21.98
N SER A 104 14.87 -1.95 -21.62
CA SER A 104 13.57 -2.25 -21.01
C SER A 104 13.13 -1.18 -20.00
N LYS A 105 12.21 -0.30 -20.43
CA LYS A 105 11.76 0.83 -19.60
C LYS A 105 11.09 0.25 -18.36
N ALA A 106 11.71 0.45 -17.20
CA ALA A 106 10.98 0.36 -15.94
C ALA A 106 9.71 1.24 -16.10
N PRO A 107 8.52 0.76 -15.72
CA PRO A 107 7.30 1.51 -16.00
C PRO A 107 7.37 2.81 -15.20
N ILE A 108 7.27 3.92 -15.93
CA ILE A 108 7.13 5.25 -15.35
C ILE A 108 5.80 5.27 -14.60
N CYS A 109 5.73 6.04 -13.53
CA CYS A 109 4.49 6.25 -12.79
C CYS A 109 3.40 6.66 -13.77
N SER A 110 2.28 5.95 -13.70
CA SER A 110 1.17 6.16 -14.62
C SER A 110 -0.07 6.49 -13.81
N LYS A 111 -0.94 7.31 -14.39
CA LYS A 111 -2.27 7.56 -13.82
C LYS A 111 -3.06 6.27 -13.60
N ASN A 112 -2.79 5.22 -14.38
CA ASN A 112 -3.44 3.91 -14.23
C ASN A 112 -3.09 3.24 -12.89
N TRP A 113 -1.86 3.38 -12.40
CA TRP A 113 -1.50 2.81 -11.09
C TRP A 113 -2.23 3.50 -9.95
N LEU A 114 -2.28 4.84 -9.98
CA LEU A 114 -3.03 5.61 -8.99
C LEU A 114 -4.54 5.31 -9.06
N SER A 115 -5.10 5.19 -10.26
CA SER A 115 -6.50 4.80 -10.45
C SER A 115 -6.80 3.38 -9.93
N ASN A 116 -5.86 2.45 -10.04
CA ASN A 116 -6.03 1.11 -9.47
C ASN A 116 -5.99 1.14 -7.94
N ILE A 117 -5.08 1.92 -7.35
CA ILE A 117 -5.02 2.11 -5.89
C ILE A 117 -6.34 2.73 -5.39
N ASP A 118 -6.84 3.76 -6.06
CA ASP A 118 -8.12 4.38 -5.74
C ASP A 118 -9.28 3.37 -5.78
N LYS A 119 -9.38 2.55 -6.83
CA LYS A 119 -10.38 1.47 -6.91
C LYS A 119 -10.25 0.45 -5.80
N ASP A 120 -9.02 0.07 -5.43
CA ASP A 120 -8.78 -0.88 -4.35
C ASP A 120 -9.20 -0.31 -2.99
N ILE A 121 -8.93 0.97 -2.74
CA ILE A 121 -9.36 1.66 -1.51
C ILE A 121 -10.89 1.66 -1.43
N ASN A 122 -11.57 2.06 -2.50
CA ASN A 122 -13.03 2.06 -2.54
C ASN A 122 -13.62 0.65 -2.32
N ALA A 123 -13.02 -0.38 -2.93
CA ALA A 123 -13.43 -1.77 -2.72
C ALA A 123 -13.23 -2.21 -1.26
N ALA A 124 -12.08 -1.87 -0.66
CA ALA A 124 -11.77 -2.17 0.74
C ALA A 124 -12.77 -1.52 1.70
N LEU A 125 -13.04 -0.22 1.52
CA LEU A 125 -13.99 0.53 2.34
C LEU A 125 -15.39 -0.06 2.25
N ARG A 126 -15.83 -0.47 1.06
CA ARG A 126 -17.12 -1.15 0.89
C ARG A 126 -17.19 -2.47 1.65
N ILE A 127 -16.15 -3.30 1.58
CA ILE A 127 -16.10 -4.57 2.31
C ILE A 127 -16.15 -4.32 3.81
N LEU A 128 -15.31 -3.42 4.31
CA LEU A 128 -15.23 -3.08 5.74
C LEU A 128 -16.55 -2.49 6.26
N SER A 129 -17.21 -1.64 5.47
CA SER A 129 -18.53 -1.09 5.81
C SER A 129 -19.58 -2.19 5.96
N LEU A 130 -19.64 -3.14 5.02
CA LEU A 130 -20.58 -4.27 5.08
C LEU A 130 -20.29 -5.19 6.27
N GLN A 131 -19.02 -5.42 6.59
CA GLN A 131 -18.62 -6.19 7.77
C GLN A 131 -19.07 -5.49 9.06
N GLN A 132 -18.87 -4.17 9.16
CA GLN A 132 -19.27 -3.40 10.32
C GLN A 132 -20.79 -3.35 10.50
N GLU A 133 -21.54 -3.21 9.40
CA GLU A 133 -23.00 -3.30 9.41
C GLU A 133 -23.48 -4.66 9.92
N THR A 134 -22.88 -5.74 9.42
CA THR A 134 -23.21 -7.11 9.86
C THR A 134 -22.94 -7.31 11.35
N ILE A 135 -21.80 -6.83 11.85
CA ILE A 135 -21.45 -6.87 13.28
C ILE A 135 -22.47 -6.08 14.12
N ASN A 136 -22.92 -4.93 13.62
CA ASN A 136 -23.90 -4.10 14.33
C ASN A 136 -25.27 -4.79 14.40
N LEU A 137 -25.70 -5.45 13.32
CA LEU A 137 -26.94 -6.22 13.29
C LEU A 137 -26.90 -7.40 14.26
N ASP A 138 -25.79 -8.13 14.31
CA ASP A 138 -25.58 -9.25 15.23
C ASP A 138 -25.66 -8.81 16.70
N LYS A 139 -24.96 -7.72 17.04
CA LYS A 139 -25.03 -7.10 18.38
C LYS A 139 -26.45 -6.64 18.75
N ALA A 140 -27.22 -6.13 17.79
CA ALA A 140 -28.59 -5.71 18.03
C ALA A 140 -29.51 -6.91 18.29
N SER A 141 -29.31 -8.02 17.55
CA SER A 141 -30.03 -9.28 17.74
C SER A 141 -29.81 -9.86 19.15
N HIS A 142 -28.56 -9.89 19.61
CA HIS A 142 -28.19 -10.44 20.92
C HIS A 142 -28.53 -9.54 22.12
N LYS A 143 -28.80 -8.25 21.93
CA LYS A 143 -29.27 -7.35 22.99
C LYS A 143 -30.78 -7.47 23.26
N ASN A 144 -31.53 -8.07 22.34
CA ASN A 144 -32.97 -8.24 22.43
C ASN A 144 -33.38 -9.65 22.92
N GLN A 145 -32.40 -10.46 23.35
CA GLN A 145 -32.57 -11.74 24.05
C GLN A 145 -32.23 -11.57 25.53
#